data_AF-A0A8J5U103-F1
#
_entry.id   AF-A0A8J5U103-F1
#
_cell.length_a   1.000
_cell.length_b   1.000
_cell.length_c   1.000
_cell.angle_alpha   90.00
_cell.angle_beta   90.00
_cell.angle_gamma   90.00
#
_symmetry.space_group_name_H-M   'P 1'
#
loop_
_entity.id
_entity.type
_entity.pdbx_description
1 polymer ?
#
loop_
_entity_poly.entity_id
_entity_poly.type
_entity_poly.pdbx_seq_one_letter_code
_entity_poly.pdbx_strand_id
1 'polypeptide(L)'
;MSSNTGLAPPYTRAPPSTAEIIAEVQQLHTTIRNLQAQMNTHPAATTNEGSNKQDLGEALKPPKPEPFRGQAADIIPFLTQMKAHFRLYKNKLNTPTKKLLYTASLIQGDAKD
;
A
#
# COMPACT_ATOMS: atom_id res chain seq x y z
N MET A 1 48.23 -5.14 33.78
CA MET A 1 48.38 -4.89 32.33
C MET A 1 47.13 -5.37 31.61
N SER A 2 46.39 -4.46 30.99
CA SER A 2 45.77 -4.62 29.67
C SER A 2 44.89 -3.40 29.40
N SER A 3 45.42 -2.49 28.61
CA SER A 3 44.78 -1.26 28.16
C SER A 3 43.69 -1.61 27.16
N ASN A 4 42.45 -1.23 27.44
CA ASN A 4 41.36 -1.28 26.46
C ASN A 4 41.55 -0.13 25.45
N THR A 5 42.50 -0.30 24.53
CA THR A 5 42.65 0.58 23.36
C THR A 5 41.98 -0.07 22.17
N GLY A 6 40.65 -0.17 22.22
CA GLY A 6 39.86 -0.41 21.01
C GLY A 6 39.80 0.91 20.24
N LEU A 7 40.66 1.08 19.24
CA LEU A 7 40.57 2.22 18.32
C LEU A 7 39.17 2.21 17.70
N ALA A 8 38.41 3.29 17.90
CA ALA A 8 37.17 3.50 17.16
C ALA A 8 37.49 3.43 15.65
N PRO A 9 36.69 2.71 14.83
CA PRO A 9 36.92 2.64 13.40
C PRO A 9 36.99 4.07 12.83
N PRO A 10 37.98 4.38 11.98
CA PRO A 10 38.08 5.71 11.42
C PRO A 10 36.85 5.95 10.55
N TYR A 11 35.96 6.85 10.97
CA TYR A 11 34.90 7.41 10.13
C TYR A 11 35.51 8.38 9.09
N THR A 12 36.59 7.96 8.44
CA THR A 12 37.34 8.76 7.46
C THR A 12 37.21 8.09 6.10
N ARG A 13 35.98 7.82 5.67
CA ARG A 13 35.74 7.66 4.24
C ARG A 13 35.86 9.06 3.64
N ALA A 14 36.79 9.24 2.71
CA ALA A 14 36.88 10.49 1.96
C ALA A 14 35.48 10.80 1.35
N PRO A 15 35.04 12.06 1.34
CA PRO A 15 33.77 12.40 0.70
C PRO A 15 33.81 11.91 -0.75
N PRO A 16 32.72 11.30 -1.24
CA PRO A 16 32.69 10.78 -2.59
C PRO A 16 33.02 11.89 -3.57
N SER A 17 33.86 11.59 -4.56
CA SER A 17 34.22 12.60 -5.55
C SER A 17 32.98 12.93 -6.39
N THR A 18 32.94 14.14 -6.96
CA THR A 18 31.86 14.53 -7.89
C THR A 18 31.69 13.50 -9.02
N ALA A 19 32.77 12.87 -9.48
CA ALA A 19 32.71 11.84 -10.52
C ALA A 19 32.04 10.55 -10.04
N GLU A 20 32.24 10.16 -8.78
CA GLU A 20 31.60 8.98 -8.18
C GLU A 20 30.10 9.22 -8.00
N ILE A 21 29.71 10.41 -7.53
CA ILE A 21 28.29 10.80 -7.40
C ILE A 21 27.62 10.78 -8.79
N ILE A 22 28.29 11.32 -9.81
CA ILE A 22 27.76 11.31 -11.19
C ILE A 22 27.61 9.87 -11.70
N ALA A 23 28.58 8.99 -11.43
CA ALA A 23 28.53 7.60 -11.86
C ALA A 23 27.38 6.83 -11.19
N GLU A 24 27.17 7.02 -9.88
CA GLU A 24 26.06 6.41 -9.13
C GLU A 24 24.69 6.89 -9.67
N VAL A 25 24.56 8.19 -9.95
CA VAL A 25 23.33 8.76 -10.54
C VAL A 25 23.07 8.19 -11.94
N GLN A 26 24.10 8.05 -12.77
CA GLN A 26 23.98 7.44 -14.10
C GLN A 26 23.58 5.95 -14.03
N GLN A 27 24.13 5.21 -13.08
CA GLN A 27 23.77 3.81 -12.83
C GLN A 27 22.31 3.68 -12.39
N LEU A 28 21.84 4.57 -11.52
CA LEU A 28 20.45 4.60 -11.05
C LEU A 28 19.49 4.88 -12.21
N HIS A 29 19.79 5.88 -13.05
CA HIS A 29 19.00 6.19 -14.24
C HIS A 29 18.92 5.02 -15.22
N THR A 30 20.02 4.29 -15.41
CA THR A 30 20.06 3.11 -16.29
C THR A 30 19.19 1.99 -15.74
N THR A 31 19.26 1.73 -14.44
CA THR A 31 18.46 0.71 -13.75
C THR A 31 16.97 1.01 -13.85
N ILE A 32 16.56 2.27 -13.62
CA ILE A 32 15.16 2.69 -13.73
C ILE A 32 14.64 2.50 -15.16
N ARG A 33 15.42 2.89 -16.18
CA ARG A 33 15.02 2.70 -17.58
C ARG A 33 14.86 1.23 -17.95
N ASN A 34 15.75 0.37 -17.46
CA ASN A 34 15.66 -1.07 -17.69
C ASN A 34 14.42 -1.69 -17.02
N LEU A 35 14.09 -1.27 -15.79
CA LEU A 35 12.88 -1.71 -15.11
C LEU A 35 11.60 -1.25 -15.83
N GLN A 36 11.58 0.01 -16.29
CA GLN A 36 10.46 0.54 -17.10
C GLN A 36 10.30 -0.22 -18.42
N ALA A 37 11.42 -0.53 -19.10
CA ALA A 37 11.38 -1.33 -20.31
C ALA A 37 10.83 -2.74 -20.04
N GLN A 38 11.25 -3.39 -18.96
CA GLN A 38 10.73 -4.71 -18.57
C GLN A 38 9.22 -4.68 -18.26
N MET A 39 8.73 -3.66 -17.55
CA MET A 39 7.29 -3.47 -17.31
C MET A 39 6.51 -3.28 -18.61
N ASN A 40 7.06 -2.55 -19.57
CA ASN A 40 6.41 -2.30 -20.87
C ASN A 40 6.46 -3.52 -21.80
N THR A 41 7.44 -4.41 -21.63
CA THR A 41 7.53 -5.67 -22.40
C THR A 41 6.66 -6.79 -21.88
N HIS A 42 6.02 -6.64 -20.72
CA HIS A 42 5.07 -7.64 -20.23
C HIS A 42 3.76 -7.49 -21.04
N PRO A 43 3.40 -8.45 -21.90
CA PRO A 43 2.06 -8.46 -22.47
C PRO A 43 1.09 -8.66 -21.31
N ALA A 44 -0.03 -7.96 -21.32
CA ALA A 44 -1.17 -8.35 -20.52
C ALA A 44 -1.50 -9.80 -20.90
N ALA A 45 -1.15 -10.75 -20.03
CA ALA A 45 -1.45 -12.16 -20.26
C ALA A 45 -2.97 -12.30 -20.37
N THR A 46 -3.44 -12.54 -21.59
CA THR A 46 -4.83 -12.85 -21.87
C THR A 46 -5.17 -14.24 -21.36
N THR A 47 -6.13 -14.25 -20.43
CA THR A 47 -7.27 -15.17 -20.40
C THR A 47 -6.99 -16.62 -19.95
N ASN A 48 -7.30 -16.90 -18.69
CA ASN A 48 -8.06 -18.11 -18.38
C ASN A 48 -9.55 -17.76 -18.43
N GLU A 49 -10.27 -18.53 -19.23
CA GLU A 49 -11.69 -18.43 -19.48
C GLU A 49 -12.50 -18.67 -18.19
N GLY A 50 -13.49 -17.82 -17.98
CA GLY A 50 -14.38 -17.90 -16.83
C GLY A 50 -15.14 -16.61 -16.68
N SER A 51 -16.11 -16.40 -17.58
CA SER A 51 -17.27 -15.51 -17.43
C SER A 51 -17.12 -14.37 -16.42
N ASN A 52 -16.91 -13.15 -16.94
CA ASN A 52 -17.27 -11.84 -16.37
C ASN A 52 -16.17 -10.82 -16.66
N LYS A 53 -16.05 -10.42 -17.94
CA LYS A 53 -15.60 -9.07 -18.26
C LYS A 53 -16.70 -8.10 -17.79
N GLN A 54 -16.80 -7.90 -16.48
CA GLN A 54 -17.37 -6.67 -15.96
C GLN A 54 -16.32 -5.61 -16.26
N ASP A 55 -16.75 -4.59 -17.01
CA ASP A 55 -15.93 -3.45 -17.39
C ASP A 55 -15.12 -2.93 -16.18
N LEU A 56 -13.85 -2.60 -16.38
CA LEU A 56 -12.93 -2.19 -15.30
C LEU A 56 -13.44 -0.95 -14.54
N GLY A 57 -14.31 -0.15 -15.16
CA GLY A 57 -15.05 0.95 -14.53
C GLY A 57 -16.32 0.53 -13.80
N GLU A 58 -16.92 -0.60 -14.17
CA GLU A 58 -18.21 -1.12 -13.67
C GLU A 58 -18.02 -2.17 -12.55
N ALA A 59 -16.87 -2.86 -12.53
CA ALA A 59 -16.52 -3.95 -11.61
C ALA A 59 -15.93 -3.54 -10.25
N LEU A 60 -15.55 -2.27 -10.06
CA LEU A 60 -14.85 -1.83 -8.84
C LEU A 60 -15.68 -0.89 -7.95
N LYS A 61 -16.99 -1.10 -7.86
CA LYS A 61 -17.73 -0.59 -6.71
C LYS A 61 -17.35 -1.48 -5.51
N PRO A 62 -16.56 -1.01 -4.52
CA PRO A 62 -16.28 -1.82 -3.35
C PRO A 62 -17.58 -2.34 -2.77
N PRO A 63 -17.64 -3.64 -2.44
CA PRO A 63 -18.83 -4.25 -1.88
C PRO A 63 -19.28 -3.44 -0.67
N LYS A 64 -20.59 -3.37 -0.46
CA LYS A 64 -21.12 -2.71 0.73
C LYS A 64 -20.51 -3.40 1.95
N PRO A 65 -19.87 -2.65 2.87
CA PRO A 65 -19.28 -3.24 4.05
C PRO A 65 -20.32 -4.03 4.83
N GLU A 66 -19.98 -5.26 5.19
CA GLU A 66 -20.84 -6.11 6.00
C GLU A 66 -20.85 -5.66 7.46
N PRO A 67 -21.94 -5.95 8.21
CA PRO A 67 -21.96 -5.66 9.64
C PRO A 67 -20.89 -6.43 10.40
N PHE A 68 -20.16 -5.73 11.28
CA PHE A 68 -19.18 -6.33 12.17
C PHE A 68 -19.87 -6.90 13.42
N ARG A 69 -19.66 -8.20 13.68
CA ARG A 69 -20.29 -8.95 14.78
C ARG A 69 -19.45 -9.10 16.04
N GLY A 70 -18.18 -8.64 16.02
CA GLY A 70 -17.27 -8.76 17.17
C GLY A 70 -16.26 -9.90 17.07
N GLN A 71 -16.27 -10.66 15.97
CA GLN A 71 -15.31 -11.73 15.75
C GLN A 71 -13.95 -11.15 15.35
N ALA A 72 -12.88 -11.59 16.02
CA ALA A 72 -11.52 -11.11 15.76
C ALA A 72 -11.05 -11.42 14.34
N ALA A 73 -11.49 -12.54 13.75
CA ALA A 73 -11.17 -12.91 12.37
C ALA A 73 -11.71 -11.91 11.34
N ASP A 74 -12.82 -11.24 11.65
CA ASP A 74 -13.54 -10.39 10.71
C ASP A 74 -13.12 -8.91 10.77
N ILE A 75 -12.27 -8.53 11.74
CA ILE A 75 -11.90 -7.12 11.94
C ILE A 75 -11.08 -6.56 10.77
N ILE A 76 -10.14 -7.34 10.24
CA ILE A 76 -9.29 -6.91 9.12
C ILE A 76 -10.09 -6.82 7.81
N PRO A 77 -10.92 -7.81 7.44
CA PRO A 77 -11.85 -7.68 6.32
C PRO A 77 -12.78 -6.47 6.45
N PHE A 78 -13.39 -6.27 7.63
CA PHE A 78 -14.29 -5.14 7.88
C PHE A 78 -13.60 -3.79 7.66
N LEU A 79 -12.44 -3.56 8.27
CA LEU A 79 -11.69 -2.31 8.13
C LEU A 79 -11.25 -2.06 6.67
N THR A 80 -10.88 -3.13 5.96
CA THR A 80 -10.50 -3.05 4.54
C THR A 80 -11.67 -2.58 3.68
N GLN A 81 -12.85 -3.19 3.85
CA GLN A 81 -14.07 -2.81 3.14
C GLN A 81 -14.50 -1.37 3.49
N MET A 82 -14.44 -0.99 4.76
CA MET A 82 -14.75 0.38 5.22
C MET A 82 -13.84 1.43 4.58
N LYS A 83 -12.53 1.16 4.52
CA LYS A 83 -11.55 2.06 3.89
C LYS A 83 -11.83 2.22 2.40
N ALA A 84 -12.15 1.14 1.69
CA ALA A 84 -12.51 1.19 0.28
C ALA A 84 -13.81 1.98 0.06
N HIS A 85 -14.82 1.76 0.90
CA HIS A 85 -16.11 2.46 0.84
C HIS A 85 -15.94 3.97 1.04
N PHE A 86 -15.16 4.40 2.03
CA PHE A 86 -14.88 5.83 2.25
C PHE A 86 -14.12 6.50 1.10
N ARG A 87 -13.25 5.76 0.41
CA ARG A 87 -12.54 6.27 -0.78
C ARG A 87 -13.45 6.44 -1.97
N LEU A 88 -14.49 5.63 -2.11
CA LEU A 88 -15.48 5.77 -3.18
C LEU A 88 -16.44 6.95 -2.90
N TYR A 89 -16.94 7.06 -1.67
CA TYR A 89 -17.96 8.06 -1.32
C TYR A 89 -17.37 9.34 -0.70
N LYS A 90 -16.31 9.90 -1.31
CA LYS A 90 -15.61 11.08 -0.77
C LYS A 90 -16.53 12.26 -0.49
N ASN A 91 -17.52 12.52 -1.34
CA ASN A 91 -18.41 13.67 -1.20
C ASN A 91 -19.49 13.44 -0.11
N LYS A 92 -19.95 12.20 0.06
CA LYS A 92 -21.00 11.85 1.02
C LYS A 92 -20.44 11.58 2.42
N LEU A 93 -19.25 11.00 2.51
CA LEU A 93 -18.53 10.64 3.73
C LEU A 93 -17.25 11.48 3.86
N ASN A 94 -17.36 12.78 3.62
CA ASN A 94 -16.21 13.71 3.61
C ASN A 94 -15.69 14.06 5.01
N THR A 95 -16.52 13.99 6.05
CA THR A 95 -16.14 14.38 7.41
C THR A 95 -15.93 13.15 8.31
N PRO A 96 -15.08 13.26 9.35
CA PRO A 96 -14.92 12.20 10.35
C PRO A 96 -16.25 11.78 10.99
N THR A 97 -17.10 12.75 11.34
CA THR A 97 -18.42 12.48 11.96
C THR A 97 -19.33 11.64 11.08
N LYS A 98 -19.40 11.93 9.77
CA LYS A 98 -20.23 11.15 8.84
C LYS A 98 -19.70 9.72 8.66
N LYS A 99 -18.37 9.57 8.59
CA LYS A 99 -17.74 8.25 8.55
C LYS A 99 -18.07 7.45 9.81
N LEU A 100 -17.95 8.07 10.99
CA LEU A 100 -18.23 7.44 12.27
C LEU A 100 -19.70 7.03 12.39
N LEU A 101 -20.65 7.89 12.03
CA LEU A 101 -22.08 7.58 12.06
C LEU A 101 -22.44 6.41 11.12
N TYR A 102 -21.80 6.37 9.94
CA TYR A 102 -21.94 5.25 9.01
C TYR A 102 -21.38 3.95 9.59
N THR A 103 -20.17 3.97 10.15
CA THR A 103 -19.56 2.78 10.78
C THR A 103 -20.38 2.29 11.98
N ALA A 104 -20.89 3.20 12.82
CA ALA A 104 -21.68 2.85 14.00
C ALA A 104 -22.95 2.04 13.65
N SER A 105 -23.55 2.32 12.50
CA SER A 105 -24.72 1.58 12.00
C SER A 105 -24.39 0.14 11.57
N LEU A 106 -23.10 -0.16 11.36
CA LEU A 106 -22.61 -1.47 10.92
C LEU A 106 -22.01 -2.30 12.06
N ILE A 107 -21.90 -1.75 13.27
CA ILE A 107 -21.50 -2.51 14.45
C ILE A 107 -22.74 -3.16 15.06
N GLN A 108 -22.75 -4.49 15.15
CA GLN A 108 -23.91 -5.28 15.60
C GLN A 108 -23.49 -6.49 16.45
N GLY A 109 -24.44 -7.13 17.13
CA GLY A 109 -24.16 -8.30 17.98
C GLY A 109 -23.23 -7.94 19.14
N ASP A 110 -22.36 -8.87 19.52
CA ASP A 110 -21.43 -8.74 20.66
C ASP A 110 -20.45 -7.56 20.54
N ALA A 111 -20.27 -6.99 19.34
CA ALA A 111 -19.45 -5.78 19.15
C ALA A 111 -20.16 -4.48 19.56
N LYS A 112 -21.47 -4.53 19.78
CA LYS A 112 -22.30 -3.36 20.12
C LYS A 112 -22.34 -3.11 21.63
N ASP A 113 -22.22 -4.18 22.41
CA ASP A 113 -22.26 -4.19 23.88
C ASP A 113 -20.88 -3.87 24.48
#